data_AF-A0ABD5ZIT0-F1
#
_entry.id   AF-A0ABD5ZIT0-F1
#
_cell.length_a   1.000
_cell.length_b   1.000
_cell.length_c   1.000
_cell.angle_alpha   90.00
_cell.angle_beta   90.00
_cell.angle_gamma   90.00
#
_symmetry.space_group_name_H-M   'P 1'
#
loop_
_entity.id
_entity.type
_entity.pdbx_description
1 polymer ?
#
loop_
_entity_poly.entity_id
_entity_poly.type
_entity_poly.pdbx_seq_one_letter_code
_entity_poly.pdbx_strand_id
1 'polypeptide(L)'
;MNRRTYLATAGGVLLAGCTSSEGNPDDTTTTANPTTETTTQTPEQTTETTESPTPTPEETETETQTETTETPDEADQILNRIATTLDKVVVQYAAAAGQNQSFLDLNSTSGFSFDENSEYLYAARKRFNTLDGDLSDEQKQRRSRLRGAYWFLWWTGKTYEQLAEANYRSKNAVSRLYSGEYHQIESRADAIVTATENAAAPFSSLKKDSDAESLDAISELTPEDYETTVSQIETEISRFGTFADQILLLSASMQRLHEGFEEYLGERYDDASGTFYTLFRDFEELNEEFTTVDPTEALERAYEEFACITGALSEGCLLLDEAATAGGNEIAEKQQAAESDAREEFNSCDIVSEEIGSVAEFFDALPEERSY
;
A
#
# COMPACT_ATOMS: atom_id res chain seq x y z
N MET A 1 50.01 10.98 8.30
CA MET A 1 50.27 11.59 6.98
C MET A 1 48.95 11.61 6.22
N ASN A 2 48.43 12.82 5.99
CA ASN A 2 47.21 13.11 5.23
C ASN A 2 47.45 12.97 3.72
N ARG A 3 46.42 12.52 2.99
CA ARG A 3 46.04 12.87 1.59
C ARG A 3 44.75 12.07 1.28
N ARG A 4 43.54 12.59 1.51
CA ARG A 4 42.75 13.56 0.73
C ARG A 4 42.76 13.32 -0.79
N THR A 5 41.63 12.76 -1.25
CA THR A 5 40.70 13.28 -2.27
C THR A 5 41.22 13.58 -3.67
N TYR A 6 40.66 12.90 -4.68
CA TYR A 6 40.27 13.52 -5.96
C TYR A 6 38.99 12.85 -6.53
N LEU A 7 37.90 13.61 -6.48
CA LEU A 7 36.74 13.57 -7.38
C LEU A 7 37.12 14.33 -8.68
N ALA A 8 36.79 13.79 -9.86
CA ALA A 8 36.60 14.54 -11.10
C ALA A 8 35.83 13.65 -12.12
N THR A 9 34.55 13.91 -12.42
CA THR A 9 34.02 14.77 -13.51
C THR A 9 34.01 14.13 -14.91
N ALA A 10 32.83 13.68 -15.36
CA ALA A 10 32.35 13.64 -16.75
C ALA A 10 30.81 13.51 -16.68
N GLY A 11 30.00 14.52 -16.97
CA GLY A 11 29.64 15.02 -18.32
C GLY A 11 28.44 14.20 -18.81
N GLY A 12 27.20 14.68 -18.94
CA GLY A 12 26.74 16.02 -19.30
C GLY A 12 26.29 16.02 -20.76
N VAL A 13 25.16 15.39 -21.10
CA VAL A 13 24.45 15.58 -22.37
C VAL A 13 22.96 15.76 -22.08
N LEU A 14 22.51 17.01 -22.25
CA LEU A 14 21.12 17.43 -22.40
C LEU A 14 20.77 17.32 -23.88
N LEU A 15 19.67 16.65 -24.23
CA LEU A 15 18.96 16.91 -25.48
C LEU A 15 17.46 17.03 -25.19
N ALA A 16 17.02 18.29 -25.20
CA ALA A 16 15.63 18.70 -25.34
C ALA A 16 15.17 18.46 -26.80
N GLY A 17 13.91 18.10 -26.98
CA GLY A 17 13.30 17.93 -28.30
C GLY A 17 11.78 17.93 -28.24
N CYS A 18 11.19 19.11 -28.09
CA CYS A 18 9.77 19.39 -28.36
C CYS A 18 9.44 19.11 -29.84
N THR A 19 8.30 18.49 -30.11
CA THR A 19 7.57 18.73 -31.37
C THR A 19 6.08 18.89 -31.09
N SER A 20 5.61 20.09 -31.39
CA SER A 20 4.21 20.53 -31.38
C SER A 20 3.39 19.81 -32.45
N SER A 21 2.13 19.50 -32.16
CA SER A 21 1.09 19.34 -33.19
C SER A 21 -0.18 20.04 -32.71
N GLU A 22 -0.50 21.15 -33.38
CA GLU A 22 -1.70 21.97 -33.19
C GLU A 22 -2.77 21.58 -34.22
N GLY A 23 -4.02 21.43 -33.74
CA GLY A 23 -5.24 21.91 -34.39
C GLY A 23 -6.01 20.93 -35.30
N ASN A 24 -7.21 20.49 -34.88
CA ASN A 24 -8.45 21.25 -35.10
C ASN A 24 -9.65 20.63 -34.33
N PRO A 25 -10.76 21.38 -34.13
CA PRO A 25 -11.79 21.11 -33.12
C PRO A 25 -13.06 20.44 -33.68
N ASP A 26 -14.04 20.30 -32.77
CA ASP A 26 -15.45 19.96 -32.93
C ASP A 26 -15.80 18.47 -33.09
N ASP A 27 -16.28 17.86 -32.00
CA ASP A 27 -17.72 17.55 -31.95
C ASP A 27 -18.23 17.43 -30.51
N THR A 28 -19.34 18.11 -30.27
CA THR A 28 -19.99 18.28 -28.97
C THR A 28 -21.12 17.26 -28.86
N THR A 29 -21.03 16.30 -27.94
CA THR A 29 -22.20 15.51 -27.51
C THR A 29 -22.35 15.57 -26.00
N THR A 30 -23.27 16.45 -25.61
CA THR A 30 -23.83 16.64 -24.27
C THR A 30 -24.68 15.42 -23.88
N THR A 31 -24.28 14.67 -22.85
CA THR A 31 -25.13 13.67 -22.20
C THR A 31 -25.69 14.26 -20.91
N ALA A 32 -27.02 14.31 -20.83
CA ALA A 32 -27.79 14.93 -19.77
C ALA A 32 -27.76 14.11 -18.47
N ASN A 33 -27.56 14.81 -17.35
CA ASN A 33 -27.76 14.31 -16.00
C ASN A 33 -29.24 14.48 -15.59
N PRO A 34 -29.89 13.52 -14.93
CA PRO A 34 -31.23 13.71 -14.39
C PRO A 34 -31.17 14.54 -13.11
N THR A 35 -31.93 15.63 -13.10
CA THR A 35 -32.17 16.51 -11.95
C THR A 35 -33.29 15.93 -11.09
N THR A 36 -33.05 15.72 -9.80
CA THR A 36 -34.11 15.41 -8.82
C THR A 36 -34.59 16.72 -8.20
N GLU A 37 -35.82 17.11 -8.53
CA GLU A 37 -36.53 18.24 -7.94
C GLU A 37 -37.16 17.82 -6.61
N THR A 38 -36.79 18.48 -5.50
CA THR A 38 -37.52 18.38 -4.23
C THR A 38 -38.29 19.68 -3.99
N THR A 39 -39.62 19.56 -4.07
CA THR A 39 -40.59 20.64 -3.97
C THR A 39 -40.79 21.08 -2.52
N THR A 40 -40.53 22.36 -2.24
CA THR A 40 -40.98 23.07 -1.04
C THR A 40 -42.49 23.30 -1.09
N GLN A 41 -43.23 22.92 -0.05
CA GLN A 41 -44.61 23.34 0.18
C GLN A 41 -44.74 24.05 1.54
N THR A 42 -45.35 25.23 1.48
CA THR A 42 -45.89 26.10 2.53
C THR A 42 -46.89 26.99 1.77
N PRO A 43 -48.06 27.44 2.29
CA PRO A 43 -48.53 27.51 3.69
C PRO A 43 -49.96 26.95 3.90
N GLU A 44 -50.44 26.94 5.15
CA GLU A 44 -51.79 27.44 5.42
C GLU A 44 -51.94 27.98 6.84
N GLN A 45 -52.75 29.03 6.91
CA GLN A 45 -52.94 29.98 8.00
C GLN A 45 -54.29 29.68 8.63
N THR A 46 -54.35 29.42 9.94
CA THR A 46 -55.63 29.32 10.66
C THR A 46 -55.57 30.17 11.92
N THR A 47 -56.33 31.26 11.88
CA THR A 47 -56.77 32.08 13.01
C THR A 47 -57.82 31.33 13.82
N GLU A 48 -57.60 31.15 15.12
CA GLU A 48 -58.68 31.11 16.11
C GLU A 48 -58.31 31.97 17.34
N THR A 49 -59.13 32.98 17.55
CA THR A 49 -59.16 33.85 18.73
C THR A 49 -59.92 33.14 19.85
N THR A 50 -59.38 33.10 21.06
CA THR A 50 -60.17 32.88 22.27
C THR A 50 -59.56 33.68 23.42
N GLU A 51 -60.36 34.63 23.93
CA GLU A 51 -60.08 35.43 25.12
C GLU A 51 -60.44 34.64 26.39
N SER A 52 -59.56 34.63 27.41
CA SER A 52 -59.94 34.48 28.83
C SER A 52 -58.75 34.64 29.78
N PRO A 53 -58.98 34.90 31.09
CA PRO A 53 -58.45 36.08 31.74
C PRO A 53 -57.15 35.85 32.51
N THR A 54 -56.45 36.96 32.67
CA THR A 54 -55.31 37.24 33.55
C THR A 54 -55.45 36.64 34.95
N PRO A 55 -54.52 35.78 35.39
CA PRO A 55 -54.15 35.66 36.79
C PRO A 55 -53.01 36.63 37.11
N THR A 56 -53.18 37.37 38.20
CA THR A 56 -52.17 38.18 38.88
C THR A 56 -50.88 37.38 39.10
N PRO A 57 -49.69 37.87 38.72
CA PRO A 57 -48.44 37.23 39.11
C PRO A 57 -48.16 37.57 40.58
N GLU A 58 -48.04 36.53 41.39
CA GLU A 58 -47.42 36.59 42.71
C GLU A 58 -45.91 36.76 42.50
N GLU A 59 -45.30 37.76 43.15
CA GLU A 59 -43.86 38.00 43.12
C GLU A 59 -43.14 36.78 43.71
N THR A 60 -42.66 35.90 42.83
CA THR A 60 -41.67 34.89 43.20
C THR A 60 -40.30 35.52 43.04
N GLU A 61 -39.63 35.80 44.15
CA GLU A 61 -38.22 36.18 44.19
C GLU A 61 -37.41 35.11 43.42
N THR A 62 -37.04 35.45 42.18
CA THR A 62 -36.09 34.66 41.41
C THR A 62 -34.73 34.97 41.99
N GLU A 63 -34.22 34.08 42.86
CA GLU A 63 -32.81 34.06 43.23
C GLU A 63 -32.01 34.02 41.94
N THR A 64 -31.37 35.14 41.61
CA THR A 64 -30.44 35.22 40.50
C THR A 64 -29.22 34.40 40.92
N GLN A 65 -29.20 33.11 40.53
CA GLN A 65 -27.98 32.34 40.48
C GLN A 65 -27.00 33.14 39.62
N THR A 66 -26.03 33.74 40.29
CA THR A 66 -24.91 34.38 39.62
C THR A 66 -24.12 33.23 39.02
N GLU A 67 -24.30 32.98 37.72
CA GLU A 67 -23.36 32.17 36.94
C GLU A 67 -22.00 32.85 37.03
N THR A 68 -21.17 32.42 37.98
CA THR A 68 -19.74 32.71 37.95
C THR A 68 -19.21 32.06 36.69
N THR A 69 -19.06 32.85 35.63
CA THR A 69 -18.32 32.48 34.43
C THR A 69 -16.86 32.35 34.86
N GLU A 70 -16.50 31.20 35.44
CA GLU A 70 -15.12 30.90 35.80
C GLU A 70 -14.29 30.96 34.51
N THR A 71 -13.33 31.87 34.48
CA THR A 71 -12.36 31.95 33.39
C THR A 71 -11.63 30.62 33.34
N PRO A 72 -11.49 29.95 32.16
CA PRO A 72 -10.87 28.63 32.10
C PRO A 72 -9.50 28.65 32.76
N ASP A 73 -9.26 27.70 33.66
CA ASP A 73 -7.97 27.50 34.31
C ASP A 73 -6.85 27.38 33.26
N GLU A 74 -5.65 27.88 33.58
CA GLU A 74 -4.52 27.92 32.66
C GLU A 74 -4.18 26.51 32.15
N ALA A 75 -4.28 25.50 33.01
CA ALA A 75 -4.08 24.11 32.65
C ALA A 75 -5.09 23.62 31.60
N ASP A 76 -6.37 23.98 31.73
CA ASP A 76 -7.39 23.62 30.75
C ASP A 76 -7.17 24.31 29.40
N GLN A 77 -6.71 25.56 29.42
CA GLN A 77 -6.32 26.25 28.18
C GLN A 77 -5.15 25.54 27.48
N ILE A 78 -4.17 25.05 28.22
CA ILE A 78 -3.04 24.30 27.65
C ILE A 78 -3.51 22.95 27.11
N LEU A 79 -4.34 22.20 27.86
CA LEU A 79 -4.91 20.92 27.42
C LEU A 79 -5.75 21.08 26.15
N ASN A 80 -6.58 22.13 26.06
CA ASN A 80 -7.34 22.45 24.84
C ASN A 80 -6.41 22.73 23.65
N ARG A 81 -5.33 23.50 23.86
CA ARG A 81 -4.34 23.78 22.80
C ARG A 81 -3.59 22.51 22.36
N ILE A 82 -3.35 21.56 23.27
CA ILE A 82 -2.77 20.27 22.93
C ILE A 82 -3.74 19.50 22.03
N ALA A 83 -5.02 19.37 22.41
CA ALA A 83 -6.04 18.70 21.61
C ALA A 83 -6.11 19.26 20.18
N THR A 84 -6.28 20.59 20.05
CA THR A 84 -6.31 21.27 18.74
C THR A 84 -5.00 21.11 17.95
N THR A 85 -3.86 20.92 18.62
CA THR A 85 -2.59 20.66 17.92
C THR A 85 -2.54 19.23 17.40
N LEU A 86 -3.08 18.26 18.15
CA LEU A 86 -3.18 16.87 17.70
C LEU A 86 -4.19 16.71 16.55
N ASP A 87 -5.32 17.42 16.58
CA ASP A 87 -6.27 17.48 15.45
C ASP A 87 -5.56 17.92 14.15
N LYS A 88 -4.66 18.91 14.24
CA LYS A 88 -3.86 19.35 13.09
C LYS A 88 -2.89 18.29 12.56
N VAL A 89 -2.41 17.37 13.41
CA VAL A 89 -1.60 16.24 12.96
C VAL A 89 -2.46 15.31 12.10
N VAL A 90 -3.69 15.03 12.52
CA VAL A 90 -4.64 14.18 11.77
C VAL A 90 -4.89 14.76 10.38
N VAL A 91 -5.22 16.06 10.32
CA VAL A 91 -5.42 16.77 9.04
C VAL A 91 -4.15 16.75 8.18
N GLN A 92 -2.97 16.88 8.78
CA GLN A 92 -1.71 16.84 8.05
C GLN A 92 -1.42 15.44 7.47
N TYR A 93 -1.69 14.38 8.23
CA TYR A 93 -1.53 13.00 7.74
C TYR A 93 -2.54 12.68 6.62
N ALA A 94 -3.79 13.13 6.76
CA ALA A 94 -4.79 13.03 5.70
C ALA A 94 -4.35 13.73 4.41
N ALA A 95 -3.76 14.92 4.52
CA ALA A 95 -3.21 15.63 3.37
C ALA A 95 -2.00 14.90 2.73
N ALA A 96 -1.21 14.17 3.53
CA ALA A 96 -0.12 13.34 3.03
C ALA A 96 -0.64 12.07 2.31
N ALA A 97 -1.81 11.55 2.69
CA ALA A 97 -2.48 10.46 1.98
C ALA A 97 -2.95 10.88 0.57
N GLY A 98 -3.31 12.16 0.38
CA GLY A 98 -3.62 12.72 -0.93
C GLY A 98 -4.66 13.85 -0.91
N GLN A 99 -5.05 14.33 -2.09
CA GLN A 99 -6.12 15.33 -2.18
C GLN A 99 -7.48 14.70 -1.87
N ASN A 100 -8.25 15.35 -0.99
CA ASN A 100 -9.57 14.89 -0.52
C ASN A 100 -9.54 13.53 0.18
N GLN A 101 -8.39 13.11 0.70
CA GLN A 101 -8.23 11.90 1.48
C GLN A 101 -8.41 12.18 2.98
N SER A 102 -8.70 11.13 3.73
CA SER A 102 -8.82 11.12 5.18
C SER A 102 -7.56 10.52 5.83
N PHE A 103 -7.52 10.52 7.16
CA PHE A 103 -6.44 9.87 7.92
C PHE A 103 -6.37 8.36 7.67
N LEU A 104 -7.54 7.71 7.48
CA LEU A 104 -7.64 6.26 7.25
C LEU A 104 -7.21 5.82 5.86
N ASP A 105 -7.04 6.77 4.94
CA ASP A 105 -6.54 6.53 3.58
C ASP A 105 -4.99 6.56 3.55
N LEU A 106 -4.34 6.84 4.67
CA LEU A 106 -2.89 6.78 4.79
C LEU A 106 -2.42 5.32 4.67
N ASN A 107 -1.56 5.04 3.69
CA ASN A 107 -1.01 3.71 3.48
C ASN A 107 0.42 3.77 2.93
N SER A 108 1.06 2.62 2.69
CA SER A 108 2.43 2.54 2.16
C SER A 108 2.64 3.15 0.76
N THR A 109 1.58 3.48 0.02
CA THR A 109 1.69 4.15 -1.29
C THR A 109 1.80 5.66 -1.20
N SER A 110 1.40 6.25 -0.07
CA SER A 110 1.29 7.71 0.09
C SER A 110 2.63 8.46 0.06
N GLY A 111 3.78 7.77 0.08
CA GLY A 111 5.10 8.40 0.14
C GLY A 111 5.33 9.18 1.43
N PHE A 112 4.67 8.77 2.51
CA PHE A 112 4.65 9.47 3.79
C PHE A 112 6.06 9.56 4.42
N SER A 113 6.48 10.79 4.76
CA SER A 113 7.66 11.05 5.60
C SER A 113 7.23 11.53 6.97
N PHE A 114 7.68 10.85 8.03
CA PHE A 114 7.36 11.28 9.39
C PHE A 114 8.05 12.60 9.74
N ASP A 115 9.28 12.77 9.31
CA ASP A 115 10.05 13.97 9.63
C ASP A 115 9.42 15.23 9.02
N GLU A 116 8.83 15.13 7.83
CA GLU A 116 8.08 16.23 7.19
C GLU A 116 6.71 16.46 7.84
N ASN A 117 6.13 15.45 8.48
CA ASN A 117 4.76 15.49 9.01
C ASN A 117 4.64 15.56 10.54
N SER A 118 5.76 15.71 11.26
CA SER A 118 5.80 15.64 12.72
C SER A 118 5.88 17.00 13.43
N GLU A 119 5.83 18.13 12.71
CA GLU A 119 5.95 19.47 13.30
C GLU A 119 4.93 19.70 14.44
N TYR A 120 3.65 19.40 14.18
CA TYR A 120 2.61 19.57 15.19
C TYR A 120 2.76 18.59 16.37
N LEU A 121 3.28 17.39 16.15
CA LEU A 121 3.61 16.45 17.24
C LEU A 121 4.68 17.05 18.16
N TYR A 122 5.77 17.61 17.61
CA TYR A 122 6.78 18.28 18.42
C TYR A 122 6.21 19.48 19.20
N ALA A 123 5.30 20.24 18.57
CA ALA A 123 4.61 21.35 19.22
C ALA A 123 3.69 20.88 20.36
N ALA A 124 2.97 19.78 20.19
CA ALA A 124 2.16 19.15 21.24
C ALA A 124 3.03 18.67 22.40
N ARG A 125 4.13 17.95 22.11
CA ARG A 125 5.11 17.49 23.11
C ARG A 125 5.66 18.64 23.94
N LYS A 126 6.02 19.76 23.31
CA LYS A 126 6.50 20.95 24.02
C LYS A 126 5.45 21.48 25.01
N ARG A 127 4.16 21.48 24.64
CA ARG A 127 3.07 21.92 25.52
C ARG A 127 2.78 20.95 26.66
N PHE A 128 2.91 19.64 26.43
CA PHE A 128 2.86 18.68 27.54
C PHE A 128 3.91 18.99 28.60
N ASN A 129 5.10 19.42 28.19
CA ASN A 129 6.19 19.77 29.10
C ASN A 129 6.02 21.13 29.80
N THR A 130 5.03 21.94 29.41
CA THR A 130 4.71 23.21 30.10
C THR A 130 3.59 23.06 31.13
N LEU A 131 2.94 21.89 31.20
CA LEU A 131 1.99 21.57 32.26
C LEU A 131 2.75 21.25 33.55
N ASP A 132 3.28 22.30 34.18
CA ASP A 132 3.88 22.26 35.52
C ASP A 132 2.84 22.72 36.55
N GLY A 133 2.62 21.95 37.61
CA GLY A 133 1.69 22.30 38.70
C GLY A 133 0.85 21.13 39.20
N ASP A 134 0.11 21.38 40.29
CA ASP A 134 -0.87 20.44 40.85
C ASP A 134 -2.14 20.44 39.98
N LEU A 135 -2.22 19.48 39.05
CA LEU A 135 -3.42 19.26 38.24
C LEU A 135 -4.54 18.65 39.08
N SER A 136 -5.80 19.01 38.77
CA SER A 136 -6.96 18.27 39.26
C SER A 136 -6.96 16.82 38.74
N ASP A 137 -7.75 15.94 39.34
CA ASP A 137 -7.80 14.54 38.89
C ASP A 137 -8.43 14.42 37.49
N GLU A 138 -9.40 15.27 37.17
CA GLU A 138 -9.99 15.39 35.83
C GLU A 138 -8.94 15.86 34.81
N GLN A 139 -8.14 16.87 35.17
CA GLN A 139 -7.06 17.36 34.31
C GLN A 139 -5.97 16.31 34.10
N LYS A 140 -5.61 15.53 35.14
CA LYS A 140 -4.68 14.40 35.00
C LYS A 140 -5.21 13.33 34.07
N GLN A 141 -6.48 12.97 34.20
CA GLN A 141 -7.13 11.99 33.34
C GLN A 141 -7.15 12.46 31.89
N ARG A 142 -7.56 13.72 31.66
CA ARG A 142 -7.57 14.35 30.33
C ARG A 142 -6.17 14.41 29.72
N ARG A 143 -5.15 14.79 30.50
CA ARG A 143 -3.74 14.77 30.06
C ARG A 143 -3.29 13.38 29.66
N SER A 144 -3.71 12.35 30.40
CA SER A 144 -3.38 10.94 30.09
C SER A 144 -3.96 10.53 28.74
N ARG A 145 -5.24 10.80 28.49
CA ARG A 145 -5.88 10.47 27.20
C ARG A 145 -5.24 11.22 26.03
N LEU A 146 -5.00 12.53 26.17
CA LEU A 146 -4.29 13.30 25.14
C LEU A 146 -2.88 12.74 24.87
N ARG A 147 -2.21 12.19 25.88
CA ARG A 147 -0.91 11.55 25.71
C ARG A 147 -1.02 10.22 24.97
N GLY A 148 -2.07 9.45 25.19
CA GLY A 148 -2.40 8.26 24.39
C GLY A 148 -2.62 8.62 22.92
N ALA A 149 -3.45 9.63 22.63
CA ALA A 149 -3.67 10.13 21.27
C ALA A 149 -2.37 10.63 20.61
N TYR A 150 -1.53 11.35 21.36
CA TYR A 150 -0.20 11.75 20.89
C TYR A 150 0.67 10.55 20.49
N TRP A 151 0.71 9.49 21.32
CA TRP A 151 1.53 8.31 21.03
C TRP A 151 0.97 7.49 19.87
N PHE A 152 -0.35 7.39 19.74
CA PHE A 152 -1.00 6.81 18.57
C PHE A 152 -0.48 7.50 17.30
N LEU A 153 -0.67 8.82 17.18
CA LEU A 153 -0.25 9.58 15.99
C LEU A 153 1.25 9.52 15.73
N TRP A 154 2.07 9.54 16.79
CA TRP A 154 3.52 9.41 16.71
C TRP A 154 3.94 8.07 16.12
N TRP A 155 3.43 6.97 16.68
CA TRP A 155 3.82 5.63 16.26
C TRP A 155 3.18 5.23 14.92
N THR A 156 1.96 5.68 14.62
CA THR A 156 1.33 5.50 13.31
C THR A 156 2.19 6.11 12.21
N GLY A 157 2.59 7.38 12.35
CA GLY A 157 3.42 8.03 11.33
C GLY A 157 4.80 7.37 11.19
N LYS A 158 5.44 6.97 12.30
CA LYS A 158 6.72 6.24 12.22
C LYS A 158 6.58 4.87 11.56
N THR A 159 5.43 4.22 11.71
CA THR A 159 5.17 2.93 11.06
C THR A 159 4.96 3.11 9.56
N TYR A 160 4.13 4.06 9.13
CA TYR A 160 3.90 4.32 7.70
C TYR A 160 5.14 4.80 6.96
N GLU A 161 6.04 5.55 7.60
CA GLU A 161 7.36 5.87 7.02
C GLU A 161 8.16 4.61 6.65
N GLN A 162 8.15 3.58 7.51
CA GLN A 162 8.84 2.32 7.25
C GLN A 162 8.09 1.43 6.25
N LEU A 163 6.75 1.45 6.26
CA LEU A 163 5.94 0.75 5.26
C LEU A 163 6.09 1.35 3.85
N ALA A 164 6.23 2.68 3.74
CA ALA A 164 6.55 3.34 2.47
C ALA A 164 7.92 2.89 1.93
N GLU A 165 8.91 2.70 2.82
CA GLU A 165 10.20 2.12 2.45
C GLU A 165 10.04 0.66 1.99
N ALA A 166 9.24 -0.17 2.69
CA ALA A 166 8.96 -1.54 2.27
C ALA A 166 8.35 -1.59 0.85
N ASN A 167 7.37 -0.73 0.56
CA ASN A 167 6.81 -0.57 -0.78
C ASN A 167 7.87 -0.20 -1.84
N TYR A 168 8.73 0.77 -1.53
CA TYR A 168 9.83 1.13 -2.42
C TYR A 168 10.77 -0.05 -2.71
N ARG A 169 11.10 -0.85 -1.68
CA ARG A 169 11.93 -2.06 -1.82
C ARG A 169 11.22 -3.13 -2.65
N SER A 170 9.92 -3.35 -2.45
CA SER A 170 9.10 -4.26 -3.24
C SER A 170 9.12 -3.91 -4.72
N LYS A 171 8.85 -2.65 -5.07
CA LYS A 171 8.92 -2.18 -6.47
C LYS A 171 10.31 -2.37 -7.09
N ASN A 172 11.37 -2.19 -6.30
CA ASN A 172 12.73 -2.45 -6.76
C ASN A 172 12.97 -3.96 -7.01
N ALA A 173 12.47 -4.84 -6.14
CA ALA A 173 12.59 -6.28 -6.32
C ALA A 173 11.86 -6.76 -7.58
N VAL A 174 10.62 -6.31 -7.81
CA VAL A 174 9.82 -6.60 -9.01
C VAL A 174 10.56 -6.17 -10.28
N SER A 175 11.06 -4.93 -10.32
CA SER A 175 11.81 -4.43 -11.48
C SER A 175 13.07 -5.27 -11.79
N ARG A 176 13.77 -5.76 -10.76
CA ARG A 176 14.95 -6.63 -10.94
C ARG A 176 14.57 -8.02 -11.43
N LEU A 177 13.42 -8.54 -10.98
CA LEU A 177 12.90 -9.82 -11.43
C LEU A 177 12.59 -9.79 -12.93
N TYR A 178 11.92 -8.74 -13.40
CA TYR A 178 11.65 -8.53 -14.83
C TYR A 178 12.93 -8.32 -15.65
N SER A 179 13.95 -7.70 -15.07
CA SER A 179 15.25 -7.53 -15.75
C SER A 179 16.10 -8.82 -15.79
N GLY A 180 15.59 -9.97 -15.30
CA GLY A 180 16.33 -11.23 -15.26
C GLY A 180 17.49 -11.25 -14.25
N GLU A 181 17.56 -10.30 -13.31
CA GLU A 181 18.63 -10.19 -12.32
C GLU A 181 18.40 -11.13 -11.11
N TYR A 182 18.08 -12.41 -11.36
CA TYR A 182 17.64 -13.38 -10.35
C TYR A 182 18.63 -13.55 -9.17
N HIS A 183 19.94 -13.46 -9.45
CA HIS A 183 21.00 -13.55 -8.45
C HIS A 183 20.98 -12.42 -7.41
N GLN A 184 20.29 -11.30 -7.67
CA GLN A 184 20.14 -10.21 -6.71
C GLN A 184 18.86 -10.30 -5.89
N ILE A 185 17.89 -11.12 -6.29
CA ILE A 185 16.54 -11.12 -5.71
C ILE A 185 16.57 -11.46 -4.22
N GLU A 186 17.43 -12.39 -3.79
CA GLU A 186 17.66 -12.70 -2.37
C GLU A 186 17.95 -11.44 -1.54
N SER A 187 18.95 -10.67 -1.96
CA SER A 187 19.31 -9.42 -1.29
C SER A 187 18.21 -8.35 -1.34
N ARG A 188 17.30 -8.41 -2.33
CA ARG A 188 16.16 -7.48 -2.44
C ARG A 188 15.02 -7.90 -1.53
N ALA A 189 14.70 -9.19 -1.46
CA ALA A 189 13.72 -9.72 -0.52
C ALA A 189 14.15 -9.46 0.93
N ASP A 190 15.42 -9.68 1.27
CA ASP A 190 15.98 -9.33 2.59
C ASP A 190 15.79 -7.85 2.94
N ALA A 191 15.89 -6.96 1.95
CA ALA A 191 15.66 -5.54 2.15
C ALA A 191 14.18 -5.21 2.40
N ILE A 192 13.24 -5.95 1.79
CA ILE A 192 11.80 -5.86 2.10
C ILE A 192 11.56 -6.33 3.53
N VAL A 193 12.08 -7.51 3.90
CA VAL A 193 11.96 -8.08 5.25
C VAL A 193 12.49 -7.11 6.30
N THR A 194 13.70 -6.55 6.08
CA THR A 194 14.29 -5.56 6.99
C THR A 194 13.41 -4.32 7.16
N ALA A 195 12.81 -3.81 6.07
CA ALA A 195 11.91 -2.66 6.13
C ALA A 195 10.62 -2.99 6.91
N THR A 196 10.05 -4.19 6.70
CA THR A 196 8.88 -4.70 7.43
C THR A 196 9.17 -4.90 8.92
N GLU A 197 10.34 -5.44 9.29
CA GLU A 197 10.78 -5.55 10.68
C GLU A 197 10.96 -4.16 11.34
N ASN A 198 11.50 -3.20 10.60
CA ASN A 198 11.61 -1.82 11.06
C ASN A 198 10.26 -1.14 11.23
N ALA A 199 9.22 -1.54 10.49
CA ALA A 199 7.83 -1.10 10.69
C ALA A 199 7.17 -1.80 11.89
N ALA A 200 7.48 -3.07 12.15
CA ALA A 200 6.92 -3.83 13.27
C ALA A 200 7.32 -3.26 14.65
N ALA A 201 8.51 -2.69 14.79
CA ALA A 201 8.98 -2.08 16.04
C ALA A 201 8.15 -0.85 16.51
N PRO A 202 7.94 0.20 15.69
CA PRO A 202 7.03 1.30 16.04
C PRO A 202 5.58 0.83 16.15
N PHE A 203 5.12 -0.14 15.34
CA PHE A 203 3.78 -0.71 15.48
C PHE A 203 3.56 -1.41 16.83
N SER A 204 4.54 -2.16 17.31
CA SER A 204 4.49 -2.74 18.66
C SER A 204 4.41 -1.66 19.74
N SER A 205 5.10 -0.53 19.52
CA SER A 205 5.06 0.61 20.45
C SER A 205 3.72 1.35 20.40
N LEU A 206 3.08 1.44 19.22
CA LEU A 206 1.71 1.94 19.05
C LEU A 206 0.75 1.18 19.97
N LYS A 207 0.71 -0.16 19.85
CA LYS A 207 -0.18 -1.02 20.64
C LYS A 207 0.08 -0.97 22.15
N LYS A 208 1.28 -0.56 22.56
CA LYS A 208 1.70 -0.50 23.96
C LYS A 208 1.44 0.86 24.61
N ASP A 209 1.72 1.94 23.89
CA ASP A 209 1.75 3.30 24.44
C ASP A 209 0.45 4.09 24.17
N SER A 210 -0.50 3.50 23.43
CA SER A 210 -1.80 4.08 23.11
C SER A 210 -2.94 3.06 23.21
N ASP A 211 -4.17 3.56 23.24
CA ASP A 211 -5.41 2.80 23.33
C ASP A 211 -6.53 3.54 22.58
N ALA A 212 -7.59 2.83 22.21
CA ALA A 212 -8.71 3.37 21.45
C ALA A 212 -9.45 4.51 22.19
N GLU A 213 -9.67 4.38 23.50
CA GLU A 213 -10.38 5.39 24.30
C GLU A 213 -9.65 6.73 24.37
N SER A 214 -8.32 6.72 24.17
CA SER A 214 -7.52 7.94 24.13
C SER A 214 -7.86 8.84 22.94
N LEU A 215 -8.41 8.29 21.85
CA LEU A 215 -8.79 9.08 20.67
C LEU A 215 -9.99 9.99 20.92
N ASP A 216 -10.87 9.68 21.88
CA ASP A 216 -11.97 10.57 22.31
C ASP A 216 -11.48 11.91 22.91
N ALA A 217 -10.18 12.06 23.16
CA ALA A 217 -9.61 13.31 23.65
C ALA A 217 -9.38 14.37 22.56
N ILE A 218 -9.50 14.00 21.29
CA ILE A 218 -9.38 14.88 20.12
C ILE A 218 -10.66 14.77 19.27
N SER A 219 -10.87 15.70 18.34
CA SER A 219 -12.14 15.77 17.57
C SER A 219 -12.06 15.11 16.19
N GLU A 220 -10.86 14.99 15.63
CA GLU A 220 -10.68 14.49 14.26
C GLU A 220 -10.68 12.95 14.16
N LEU A 221 -10.59 12.23 15.29
CA LEU A 221 -10.59 10.77 15.34
C LEU A 221 -11.54 10.25 16.40
N THR A 222 -11.99 9.03 16.18
CA THR A 222 -12.86 8.24 17.05
C THR A 222 -12.12 6.98 17.52
N PRO A 223 -12.60 6.30 18.58
CA PRO A 223 -12.04 5.02 19.01
C PRO A 223 -12.09 3.93 17.92
N GLU A 224 -13.05 3.98 16.99
CA GLU A 224 -13.15 3.03 15.87
C GLU A 224 -12.02 3.20 14.86
N ASP A 225 -11.52 4.43 14.69
CA ASP A 225 -10.40 4.74 13.80
C ASP A 225 -9.09 4.11 14.31
N TYR A 226 -8.94 3.92 15.63
CA TYR A 226 -7.81 3.22 16.22
C TYR A 226 -7.71 1.78 15.71
N GLU A 227 -8.79 1.01 15.87
CA GLU A 227 -8.82 -0.41 15.50
C GLU A 227 -8.68 -0.58 13.98
N THR A 228 -9.30 0.31 13.21
CA THR A 228 -9.16 0.34 11.75
C THR A 228 -7.70 0.55 11.34
N THR A 229 -7.03 1.57 11.90
CA THR A 229 -5.62 1.85 11.61
C THR A 229 -4.71 0.70 12.05
N VAL A 230 -4.93 0.14 13.24
CA VAL A 230 -4.14 -1.01 13.75
C VAL A 230 -4.28 -2.22 12.83
N SER A 231 -5.50 -2.53 12.38
CA SER A 231 -5.78 -3.63 11.47
C SER A 231 -5.14 -3.41 10.09
N GLN A 232 -5.22 -2.20 9.54
CA GLN A 232 -4.59 -1.83 8.27
C GLN A 232 -3.07 -2.00 8.33
N ILE A 233 -2.41 -1.45 9.37
CA ILE A 233 -0.96 -1.57 9.56
C ILE A 233 -0.54 -3.04 9.72
N GLU A 234 -1.25 -3.82 10.53
CA GLU A 234 -0.95 -5.24 10.73
C GLU A 234 -1.05 -6.03 9.42
N THR A 235 -2.07 -5.72 8.63
CA THR A 235 -2.28 -6.30 7.30
C THR A 235 -1.12 -5.93 6.37
N GLU A 236 -0.75 -4.65 6.29
CA GLU A 236 0.37 -4.21 5.45
C GLU A 236 1.69 -4.86 5.82
N ILE A 237 2.04 -4.89 7.12
CA ILE A 237 3.26 -5.56 7.61
C ILE A 237 3.27 -7.03 7.18
N SER A 238 2.15 -7.74 7.40
CA SER A 238 2.03 -9.16 7.05
C SER A 238 2.18 -9.37 5.55
N ARG A 239 1.49 -8.56 4.72
CA ARG A 239 1.51 -8.69 3.25
C ARG A 239 2.87 -8.42 2.64
N PHE A 240 3.61 -7.42 3.11
CA PHE A 240 4.99 -7.21 2.64
C PHE A 240 5.92 -8.36 3.00
N GLY A 241 5.75 -8.96 4.18
CA GLY A 241 6.50 -10.16 4.57
C GLY A 241 6.22 -11.34 3.64
N THR A 242 4.94 -11.68 3.45
CA THR A 242 4.53 -12.77 2.53
C THR A 242 5.01 -12.53 1.10
N PHE A 243 4.90 -11.30 0.61
CA PHE A 243 5.35 -10.95 -0.74
C PHE A 243 6.86 -11.15 -0.94
N ALA A 244 7.68 -10.87 0.07
CA ALA A 244 9.11 -11.09 0.01
C ALA A 244 9.45 -12.59 -0.15
N ASP A 245 8.77 -13.45 0.60
CA ASP A 245 8.92 -14.91 0.51
C ASP A 245 8.49 -15.43 -0.88
N GLN A 246 7.35 -14.95 -1.38
CA GLN A 246 6.81 -15.32 -2.69
C GLN A 246 7.74 -14.92 -3.84
N ILE A 247 8.33 -13.72 -3.79
CA ILE A 247 9.33 -13.27 -4.77
C ILE A 247 10.56 -14.20 -4.77
N LEU A 248 10.99 -14.71 -3.61
CA LEU A 248 12.12 -15.63 -3.54
C LEU A 248 11.82 -16.96 -4.19
N LEU A 249 10.64 -17.51 -3.91
CA LEU A 249 10.17 -18.74 -4.53
C LEU A 249 10.07 -18.57 -6.05
N LEU A 250 9.43 -17.50 -6.52
CA LEU A 250 9.33 -17.18 -7.94
C LEU A 250 10.72 -17.07 -8.59
N SER A 251 11.65 -16.33 -7.98
CA SER A 251 13.01 -16.22 -8.51
C SER A 251 13.76 -17.55 -8.56
N ALA A 252 13.57 -18.43 -7.57
CA ALA A 252 14.19 -19.76 -7.58
C ALA A 252 13.61 -20.63 -8.69
N SER A 253 12.29 -20.60 -8.90
CA SER A 253 11.62 -21.31 -9.99
C SER A 253 12.05 -20.77 -11.36
N MET A 254 12.23 -19.46 -11.51
CA MET A 254 12.75 -18.86 -12.75
C MET A 254 14.19 -19.31 -13.07
N GLN A 255 15.05 -19.47 -12.07
CA GLN A 255 16.41 -20.01 -12.27
C GLN A 255 16.36 -21.47 -12.73
N ARG A 256 15.53 -22.30 -12.10
CA ARG A 256 15.33 -23.70 -12.52
C ARG A 256 14.70 -23.82 -13.91
N LEU A 257 13.84 -22.87 -14.30
CA LEU A 257 13.29 -22.82 -15.66
C LEU A 257 14.40 -22.64 -16.70
N HIS A 258 15.36 -21.75 -16.41
CA HIS A 258 16.53 -21.59 -17.27
C HIS A 258 17.37 -22.87 -17.35
N GLU A 259 17.57 -23.57 -16.23
CA GLU A 259 18.22 -24.89 -16.23
C GLU A 259 17.46 -25.86 -17.15
N GLY A 260 16.12 -25.96 -17.00
CA GLY A 260 15.26 -26.78 -17.85
C GLY A 260 15.39 -26.48 -19.35
N PHE A 261 15.46 -25.21 -19.72
CA PHE A 261 15.74 -24.78 -21.10
C PHE A 261 17.11 -25.27 -21.58
N GLU A 262 18.16 -25.17 -20.76
CA GLU A 262 19.49 -25.67 -21.12
C GLU A 262 19.51 -27.20 -21.28
N GLU A 263 18.82 -27.97 -20.42
CA GLU A 263 18.75 -29.43 -20.55
C GLU A 263 18.03 -29.83 -21.83
N TYR A 264 16.93 -29.13 -22.16
CA TYR A 264 16.14 -29.36 -23.35
C TYR A 264 16.93 -29.09 -24.63
N LEU A 265 17.60 -27.93 -24.71
CA LEU A 265 18.46 -27.56 -25.85
C LEU A 265 19.69 -28.47 -25.96
N GLY A 266 20.16 -29.01 -24.84
CA GLY A 266 21.22 -30.03 -24.78
C GLY A 266 20.76 -31.45 -25.12
N GLU A 267 19.53 -31.63 -25.60
CA GLU A 267 18.91 -32.92 -25.94
C GLU A 267 18.85 -33.91 -24.76
N ARG A 268 18.93 -33.42 -23.51
CA ARG A 268 18.77 -34.22 -22.29
C ARG A 268 17.30 -34.27 -21.88
N TYR A 269 16.46 -34.81 -22.76
CA TYR A 269 15.01 -34.71 -22.63
C TYR A 269 14.43 -35.32 -21.35
N ASP A 270 15.01 -36.42 -20.86
CA ASP A 270 14.54 -37.05 -19.61
C ASP A 270 14.75 -36.13 -18.40
N ASP A 271 15.89 -35.43 -18.34
CA ASP A 271 16.18 -34.45 -17.28
C ASP A 271 15.24 -33.24 -17.43
N ALA A 272 15.13 -32.70 -18.65
CA ALA A 272 14.29 -31.54 -18.97
C ALA A 272 12.82 -31.78 -18.60
N SER A 273 12.27 -32.95 -18.95
CA SER A 273 10.90 -33.37 -18.59
C SER A 273 10.70 -33.35 -17.07
N GLY A 274 11.63 -33.95 -16.30
CA GLY A 274 11.57 -33.93 -14.84
C GLY A 274 11.59 -32.52 -14.25
N THR A 275 12.41 -31.63 -14.83
CA THR A 275 12.50 -30.23 -14.42
C THR A 275 11.21 -29.47 -14.73
N PHE A 276 10.69 -29.54 -15.96
CA PHE A 276 9.45 -28.85 -16.35
C PHE A 276 8.22 -29.35 -15.60
N TYR A 277 8.09 -30.65 -15.35
CA TYR A 277 6.99 -31.20 -14.55
C TYR A 277 6.99 -30.67 -13.11
N THR A 278 8.19 -30.52 -12.52
CA THR A 278 8.32 -29.93 -11.18
C THR A 278 7.95 -28.45 -11.21
N LEU A 279 8.44 -27.71 -12.19
CA LEU A 279 8.16 -26.28 -12.36
C LEU A 279 6.70 -25.97 -12.62
N PHE A 280 6.00 -26.78 -13.42
CA PHE A 280 4.55 -26.68 -13.61
C PHE A 280 3.83 -26.61 -12.25
N ARG A 281 4.17 -27.53 -11.34
CA ARG A 281 3.56 -27.56 -10.00
C ARG A 281 3.98 -26.39 -9.12
N ASP A 282 5.26 -26.02 -9.16
CA ASP A 282 5.77 -24.88 -8.38
C ASP A 282 5.10 -23.57 -8.83
N PHE A 283 4.89 -23.38 -10.14
CA PHE A 283 4.19 -22.21 -10.67
C PHE A 283 2.67 -22.26 -10.45
N GLU A 284 2.03 -23.43 -10.52
CA GLU A 284 0.63 -23.62 -10.16
C GLU A 284 0.36 -23.23 -8.69
N GLU A 285 1.21 -23.66 -7.76
CA GLU A 285 1.13 -23.30 -6.33
C GLU A 285 1.30 -21.78 -6.14
N LEU A 286 2.32 -21.18 -6.78
CA LEU A 286 2.51 -19.72 -6.73
C LEU A 286 1.33 -18.96 -7.36
N ASN A 287 0.74 -19.49 -8.44
CA ASN A 287 -0.46 -18.90 -9.05
C ASN A 287 -1.65 -18.91 -8.10
N GLU A 288 -1.90 -20.03 -7.42
CA GLU A 288 -2.95 -20.11 -6.38
C GLU A 288 -2.68 -19.08 -5.28
N GLU A 289 -1.44 -18.94 -4.82
CA GLU A 289 -1.10 -17.95 -3.81
C GLU A 289 -1.33 -16.49 -4.27
N PHE A 290 -0.90 -16.13 -5.49
CA PHE A 290 -1.10 -14.77 -6.02
C PHE A 290 -2.56 -14.45 -6.35
N THR A 291 -3.39 -15.44 -6.64
CA THR A 291 -4.81 -15.24 -6.99
C THR A 291 -5.75 -15.27 -5.78
N THR A 292 -5.36 -15.93 -4.68
CA THR A 292 -6.21 -16.09 -3.49
C THR A 292 -5.94 -15.06 -2.40
N VAL A 293 -4.73 -14.51 -2.35
CA VAL A 293 -4.37 -13.46 -1.38
C VAL A 293 -5.03 -12.15 -1.80
N ASP A 294 -5.66 -11.48 -0.84
CA ASP A 294 -6.11 -10.10 -0.97
C ASP A 294 -4.91 -9.17 -0.69
N PRO A 295 -4.27 -8.59 -1.72
CA PRO A 295 -3.08 -7.77 -1.56
C PRO A 295 -3.44 -6.39 -0.99
N THR A 296 -2.45 -5.70 -0.46
CA THR A 296 -2.62 -4.27 -0.14
C THR A 296 -2.54 -3.45 -1.42
N GLU A 297 -3.08 -2.23 -1.42
CA GLU A 297 -3.02 -1.32 -2.58
C GLU A 297 -1.60 -1.17 -3.16
N ALA A 298 -0.58 -1.19 -2.31
CA ALA A 298 0.83 -1.12 -2.73
C ALA A 298 1.31 -2.31 -3.55
N LEU A 299 0.68 -3.47 -3.39
CA LEU A 299 1.06 -4.76 -3.98
C LEU A 299 0.05 -5.26 -5.01
N GLU A 300 -1.15 -4.70 -5.09
CA GLU A 300 -2.24 -5.10 -6.02
C GLU A 300 -1.72 -5.41 -7.43
N ARG A 301 -1.08 -4.43 -8.06
CA ARG A 301 -0.53 -4.58 -9.40
C ARG A 301 0.47 -5.73 -9.51
N ALA A 302 1.39 -5.85 -8.53
CA ALA A 302 2.40 -6.90 -8.58
C ALA A 302 1.77 -8.29 -8.44
N TYR A 303 0.73 -8.45 -7.62
CA TYR A 303 -0.01 -9.70 -7.48
C TYR A 303 -0.75 -10.07 -8.77
N GLU A 304 -1.43 -9.11 -9.40
CA GLU A 304 -2.10 -9.33 -10.69
C GLU A 304 -1.10 -9.76 -11.79
N GLU A 305 0.02 -9.04 -11.88
CA GLU A 305 1.07 -9.33 -12.86
C GLU A 305 1.72 -10.70 -12.58
N PHE A 306 2.02 -11.03 -11.32
CA PHE A 306 2.60 -12.32 -10.97
C PHE A 306 1.63 -13.49 -11.12
N ALA A 307 0.33 -13.31 -10.85
CA ALA A 307 -0.68 -14.30 -11.17
C ALA A 307 -0.71 -14.60 -12.68
N CYS A 308 -0.69 -13.57 -13.52
CA CYS A 308 -0.60 -13.72 -14.98
C CYS A 308 0.66 -14.51 -15.38
N ILE A 309 1.82 -14.10 -14.85
CA ILE A 309 3.11 -14.74 -15.15
C ILE A 309 3.11 -16.20 -14.73
N THR A 310 2.78 -16.52 -13.47
CA THR A 310 2.85 -17.89 -12.97
C THR A 310 1.83 -18.80 -13.62
N GLY A 311 0.66 -18.28 -14.02
CA GLY A 311 -0.31 -19.05 -14.80
C GLY A 311 0.24 -19.47 -16.16
N ALA A 312 0.76 -18.51 -16.93
CA ALA A 312 1.36 -18.78 -18.24
C ALA A 312 2.61 -19.68 -18.15
N LEU A 313 3.46 -19.46 -17.13
CA LEU A 313 4.64 -20.29 -16.91
C LEU A 313 4.29 -21.72 -16.50
N SER A 314 3.23 -21.91 -15.70
CA SER A 314 2.75 -23.23 -15.31
C SER A 314 2.34 -24.05 -16.54
N GLU A 315 1.37 -23.56 -17.32
CA GLU A 315 0.85 -24.27 -18.49
C GLU A 315 1.93 -24.45 -19.57
N GLY A 316 2.78 -23.43 -19.79
CA GLY A 316 3.92 -23.53 -20.69
C GLY A 316 4.90 -24.63 -20.27
N CYS A 317 5.20 -24.78 -18.98
CA CYS A 317 6.05 -25.87 -18.47
C CYS A 317 5.38 -27.25 -18.66
N LEU A 318 4.07 -27.38 -18.46
CA LEU A 318 3.35 -28.64 -18.70
C LEU A 318 3.51 -29.11 -20.16
N LEU A 319 3.42 -28.17 -21.11
CA LEU A 319 3.58 -28.47 -22.53
C LEU A 319 5.04 -28.74 -22.91
N LEU A 320 6.01 -28.08 -22.26
CA LEU A 320 7.43 -28.40 -22.45
C LEU A 320 7.83 -29.76 -21.85
N ASP A 321 7.19 -30.21 -20.77
CA ASP A 321 7.32 -31.59 -20.27
C ASP A 321 6.83 -32.61 -21.33
N GLU A 322 5.66 -32.35 -21.94
CA GLU A 322 5.15 -33.19 -23.02
C GLU A 322 6.08 -33.18 -24.24
N ALA A 323 6.60 -32.01 -24.61
CA ALA A 323 7.54 -31.87 -25.71
C ALA A 323 8.86 -32.62 -25.44
N ALA A 324 9.38 -32.53 -24.21
CA ALA A 324 10.60 -33.22 -23.79
C ALA A 324 10.38 -34.73 -23.83
N THR A 325 9.27 -35.21 -23.24
CA THR A 325 8.88 -36.62 -23.30
C THR A 325 8.78 -37.12 -24.75
N ALA A 326 8.19 -36.34 -25.66
CA ALA A 326 8.12 -36.70 -27.08
C ALA A 326 9.52 -36.75 -27.74
N GLY A 327 10.39 -35.80 -27.42
CA GLY A 327 11.78 -35.78 -27.90
C GLY A 327 12.60 -36.98 -27.43
N GLY A 328 12.48 -37.36 -26.15
CA GLY A 328 13.12 -38.57 -25.61
C GLY A 328 12.61 -39.87 -26.23
N ASN A 329 11.39 -39.87 -26.77
CA ASN A 329 10.79 -41.00 -27.49
C ASN A 329 10.94 -40.92 -29.02
N GLU A 330 11.70 -39.95 -29.53
CA GLU A 330 11.93 -39.73 -30.98
C GLU A 330 10.64 -39.49 -31.78
N ILE A 331 9.64 -38.83 -31.19
CA ILE A 331 8.34 -38.52 -31.81
C ILE A 331 8.31 -37.05 -32.26
N ALA A 332 9.00 -36.76 -33.38
CA ALA A 332 9.20 -35.41 -33.93
C ALA A 332 7.92 -34.56 -34.02
N GLU A 333 6.87 -35.09 -34.64
CA GLU A 333 5.61 -34.37 -34.87
C GLU A 333 4.94 -33.96 -33.56
N LYS A 334 5.01 -34.82 -32.55
CA LYS A 334 4.42 -34.55 -31.24
C LYS A 334 5.25 -33.52 -30.47
N GLN A 335 6.58 -33.61 -30.54
CA GLN A 335 7.47 -32.64 -29.93
C GLN A 335 7.22 -31.23 -30.48
N GLN A 336 7.17 -31.07 -31.80
CA GLN A 336 6.95 -29.77 -32.45
C GLN A 336 5.56 -29.19 -32.14
N ALA A 337 4.53 -30.03 -32.09
CA ALA A 337 3.19 -29.58 -31.71
C ALA A 337 3.19 -29.02 -30.27
N ALA A 338 3.76 -29.77 -29.32
CA ALA A 338 3.83 -29.34 -27.92
C ALA A 338 4.74 -28.11 -27.71
N GLU A 339 5.83 -27.95 -28.47
CA GLU A 339 6.64 -26.73 -28.48
C GLU A 339 5.84 -25.51 -28.96
N SER A 340 5.02 -25.68 -30.00
CA SER A 340 4.14 -24.62 -30.53
C SER A 340 3.08 -24.23 -29.51
N ASP A 341 2.43 -25.22 -28.90
CA ASP A 341 1.39 -24.99 -27.89
C ASP A 341 2.01 -24.32 -26.65
N ALA A 342 3.19 -24.78 -26.20
CA ALA A 342 3.91 -24.14 -25.09
C ALA A 342 4.19 -22.66 -25.37
N ARG A 343 4.65 -22.34 -26.60
CA ARG A 343 4.89 -20.96 -27.01
C ARG A 343 3.61 -20.12 -26.96
N GLU A 344 2.47 -20.67 -27.37
CA GLU A 344 1.17 -19.99 -27.27
C GLU A 344 0.81 -19.72 -25.80
N GLU A 345 0.97 -20.70 -24.91
CA GLU A 345 0.66 -20.54 -23.49
C GLU A 345 1.58 -19.52 -22.80
N PHE A 346 2.89 -19.52 -23.07
CA PHE A 346 3.77 -18.47 -22.55
C PHE A 346 3.38 -17.07 -23.04
N ASN A 347 2.86 -16.96 -24.26
CA ASN A 347 2.36 -15.70 -24.82
C ASN A 347 0.94 -15.33 -24.37
N SER A 348 0.27 -16.17 -23.56
CA SER A 348 -1.04 -15.83 -22.98
C SER A 348 -0.93 -14.71 -21.94
N CYS A 349 0.27 -14.47 -21.40
CA CYS A 349 0.60 -13.35 -20.55
C CYS A 349 1.63 -12.44 -21.23
N ASP A 350 1.23 -11.24 -21.65
CA ASP A 350 2.08 -10.29 -22.37
C ASP A 350 3.41 -10.04 -21.64
N ILE A 351 3.39 -9.97 -20.30
CA ILE A 351 4.59 -9.72 -19.48
C ILE A 351 5.64 -10.82 -19.64
N VAL A 352 5.23 -12.08 -19.77
CA VAL A 352 6.16 -13.19 -20.02
C VAL A 352 6.84 -13.00 -21.36
N SER A 353 6.08 -12.65 -22.40
CA SER A 353 6.60 -12.47 -23.75
C SER A 353 7.45 -11.20 -23.93
N GLU A 354 7.13 -10.12 -23.20
CA GLU A 354 7.76 -8.81 -23.36
C GLU A 354 8.94 -8.60 -22.39
N GLU A 355 8.85 -9.07 -21.15
CA GLU A 355 9.81 -8.77 -20.09
C GLU A 355 10.69 -9.98 -19.73
N ILE A 356 10.21 -11.22 -19.90
CA ILE A 356 10.98 -12.44 -19.59
C ILE A 356 11.72 -12.92 -20.84
N GLY A 357 12.77 -12.20 -21.22
CA GLY A 357 13.52 -12.45 -22.47
C GLY A 357 14.06 -13.88 -22.64
N SER A 358 14.32 -14.61 -21.55
CA SER A 358 14.81 -15.99 -21.61
C SER A 358 13.83 -16.97 -22.26
N VAL A 359 12.51 -16.70 -22.19
CA VAL A 359 11.50 -17.55 -22.83
C VAL A 359 11.56 -17.39 -24.35
N ALA A 360 11.61 -16.15 -24.84
CA ALA A 360 11.75 -15.86 -26.27
C ALA A 360 13.08 -16.43 -26.82
N GLU A 361 14.19 -16.21 -26.10
CA GLU A 361 15.52 -16.74 -26.47
C GLU A 361 15.52 -18.27 -26.58
N PHE A 362 14.85 -18.97 -25.66
CA PHE A 362 14.72 -20.43 -25.72
C PHE A 362 14.02 -20.88 -27.01
N PHE A 363 12.87 -20.29 -27.33
CA PHE A 363 12.10 -20.65 -28.52
C PHE A 363 12.79 -20.29 -29.85
N ASP A 364 13.58 -19.21 -29.86
CA ASP A 364 14.41 -18.82 -31.01
C ASP A 364 15.63 -19.75 -31.19
N ALA A 365 16.07 -20.42 -30.14
CA ALA A 365 17.18 -21.38 -30.18
C ALA A 365 16.76 -22.78 -30.64
N LEU A 366 15.46 -23.06 -30.74
CA LEU A 366 14.96 -24.36 -31.22
C LEU A 366 15.26 -24.55 -32.72
N PRO A 367 15.64 -25.76 -33.16
CA PRO A 367 15.90 -26.04 -34.57
C PRO A 367 14.61 -25.99 -35.41
N GLU A 368 14.67 -25.33 -36.58
CA GLU A 368 13.53 -25.25 -37.52
C GLU A 368 13.09 -26.63 -38.06
N GLU A 369 14.04 -27.55 -38.24
CA GLU A 369 13.79 -28.94 -38.65
C GLU A 369 14.54 -29.91 -37.73
N ARG A 370 13.82 -30.87 -37.15
CA ARG A 370 14.40 -31.94 -36.34
C ARG A 370 14.72 -33.14 -37.25
N SER A 371 16.01 -33.41 -37.48
CA SER A 371 16.45 -34.60 -38.21
C SER A 371 16.65 -35.76 -37.23
N TYR A 372 15.81 -36.80 -37.33
CA TYR A 372 15.98 -38.07 -36.61
C TYR A 372 16.60 -39.13 -37.52
#